data_AF-A0A6M0IFN5-F1
#
_entry.id   AF-A0A6M0IFN5-F1
#
_cell.length_a   1.000
_cell.length_b   1.000
_cell.length_c   1.000
_cell.angle_alpha   90.00
_cell.angle_beta   90.00
_cell.angle_gamma   90.00
#
_symmetry.space_group_name_H-M   'P 1'
#
loop_
_entity.id
_entity.type
_entity.pdbx_description
1 polymer ?
#
loop_
_entity_poly.entity_id
_entity_poly.type
_entity_poly.pdbx_seq_one_letter_code
_entity_poly.pdbx_strand_id
1 'polypeptide(L)' 'MPFGKGARVEGDTDFIHKLGIAQKECDETCYWLELLRATNYLDEKQFVSIHADAEVLLKLIKSY' A
#
# COMPACT_ATOMS: atom_id res chain seq x y z
N MET A 1 15.46 31.92 -19.11
CA MET A 1 14.26 31.82 -18.24
C MET A 1 14.21 30.42 -17.65
N PRO A 2 14.13 30.24 -16.31
CA PRO A 2 14.18 28.92 -15.68
C PRO A 2 12.75 28.40 -15.43
N PHE A 3 12.08 27.94 -16.49
CA PHE A 3 10.82 27.20 -16.36
C PHE A 3 11.15 25.71 -16.48
N GLY A 4 11.20 24.97 -15.37
CA GLY A 4 11.39 23.52 -15.45
C GLY A 4 11.79 22.79 -14.17
N LYS A 5 12.32 23.48 -13.14
CA LYS A 5 12.72 22.81 -11.89
C LYS A 5 11.57 22.61 -10.89
N GLY A 6 10.62 23.55 -10.81
CA GLY A 6 9.53 23.50 -9.82
C GLY A 6 8.57 22.33 -10.03
N ALA A 7 8.07 22.13 -11.25
CA ALA A 7 7.08 21.10 -11.56
C ALA A 7 7.59 19.67 -11.33
N ARG A 8 8.89 19.42 -11.51
CA ARG A 8 9.50 18.10 -11.27
C ARG A 8 9.62 17.79 -9.78
N VAL A 9 10.01 18.79 -8.97
CA VAL A 9 10.11 18.65 -7.51
C VAL A 9 8.72 18.46 -6.88
N GLU A 10 7.72 19.20 -7.35
CA GLU A 10 6.33 19.02 -6.91
C GLU A 10 5.77 17.64 -7.32
N GLY A 11 6.05 17.17 -8.54
CA GLY A 11 5.66 15.83 -8.99
C GLY A 11 6.32 14.70 -8.19
N ASP A 12 7.63 14.82 -7.92
CA ASP A 12 8.36 13.84 -7.10
C ASP A 12 7.83 13.83 -5.65
N THR A 13 7.49 15.00 -5.09
CA THR A 13 6.93 15.12 -3.73
C THR A 13 5.50 14.56 -3.63
N ASP A 14 4.64 14.89 -4.60
CA ASP A 14 3.27 14.37 -4.67
C ASP A 14 3.26 12.85 -4.86
N PHE A 15 4.18 12.32 -5.66
CA PHE A 15 4.35 10.88 -5.83
C PHE A 15 4.71 10.18 -4.51
N ILE A 16 5.73 10.67 -3.78
CA ILE A 16 6.12 10.11 -2.48
C ILE A 16 4.99 10.23 -1.45
N HIS A 17 4.28 11.36 -1.42
CA HIS A 17 3.15 11.55 -0.53
C HIS A 17 2.02 10.53 -0.80
N LYS A 18 1.70 10.29 -2.07
CA LYS A 18 0.72 9.27 -2.48
C LYS A 18 1.17 7.86 -2.15
N LEU A 19 2.46 7.54 -2.27
CA LEU A 19 3.01 6.26 -1.83
C LEU A 19 2.85 6.08 -0.31
N GLY A 20 3.07 7.13 0.48
CA GLY A 20 2.84 7.11 1.92
C GLY A 20 1.37 6.86 2.29
N ILE A 21 0.42 7.39 1.52
CA ILE A 21 -1.00 7.07 1.68
C ILE A 21 -1.27 5.61 1.32
N ALA A 22 -0.81 5.14 0.15
CA ALA A 22 -1.00 3.77 -0.31
C ALA A 22 -0.43 2.74 0.68
N GLN A 23 0.71 3.06 1.32
CA GLN A 23 1.30 2.21 2.35
C GLN A 23 0.35 2.07 3.55
N LYS A 24 -0.21 3.18 4.06
CA LYS A 24 -1.13 3.18 5.20
C LYS A 24 -2.39 2.38 4.90
N GLU A 25 -3.01 2.62 3.76
CA GLU A 25 -4.22 1.89 3.33
C GLU A 25 -3.94 0.39 3.17
N CYS A 26 -2.75 0.01 2.70
CA CYS A 26 -2.35 -1.39 2.56
C CYS A 26 -2.09 -2.04 3.92
N ASP A 27 -1.39 -1.36 4.84
CA ASP A 27 -1.19 -1.82 6.22
C ASP A 27 -2.56 -2.01 6.94
N GLU A 28 -3.51 -1.08 6.75
CA GLU A 28 -4.88 -1.20 7.28
C GLU A 28 -5.65 -2.37 6.66
N THR A 29 -5.49 -2.62 5.35
CA THR A 29 -6.11 -3.76 4.66
C THR A 29 -5.60 -5.08 5.23
N CYS A 30 -4.30 -5.22 5.47
CA CYS A 30 -3.73 -6.42 6.10
C CYS A 30 -4.33 -6.68 7.48
N TYR A 31 -4.46 -5.63 8.31
CA TYR A 31 -5.13 -5.73 9.61
C TYR A 31 -6.57 -6.22 9.49
N TRP A 32 -7.35 -5.70 8.53
CA TRP A 32 -8.72 -6.18 8.31
C TRP A 32 -8.77 -7.64 7.87
N LEU A 33 -7.84 -8.10 7.04
CA LEU A 33 -7.75 -9.51 6.64
C LEU A 33 -7.47 -10.42 7.84
N GLU A 34 -6.56 -10.02 8.74
CA GLU A 34 -6.26 -10.75 9.97
C GLU A 34 -7.50 -10.85 10.86
N LEU A 35 -8.26 -9.75 11.02
CA LEU A 35 -9.48 -9.74 11.82
C LEU A 35 -10.58 -10.61 11.20
N LEU A 36 -10.76 -10.56 9.88
CA LEU A 36 -11.73 -11.40 9.16
C LEU A 36 -11.40 -12.89 9.28
N ARG A 37 -10.12 -13.26 9.25
CA ARG A 37 -9.67 -14.64 9.54
C ARG A 37 -9.95 -15.01 11.00
N ALA A 38 -9.59 -14.14 11.95
CA ALA A 38 -9.76 -14.37 13.39
C ALA A 38 -11.23 -14.51 13.80
N THR A 39 -12.15 -13.94 13.02
CA THR A 39 -13.60 -14.02 13.22
C THR A 39 -14.28 -15.05 12.32
N ASN A 40 -13.51 -15.91 11.64
CA ASN A 40 -14.00 -16.99 10.78
C ASN A 40 -14.87 -16.51 9.59
N TYR A 41 -14.73 -15.26 9.16
CA TYR A 41 -15.33 -14.75 7.93
C TYR A 41 -14.55 -15.16 6.68
N LEU A 42 -13.24 -15.39 6.82
CA LEU A 42 -12.38 -15.96 5.79
C LEU A 42 -11.85 -17.32 6.26
N ASP A 43 -11.90 -18.31 5.38
CA ASP A 43 -11.16 -19.55 5.60
C ASP A 43 -9.65 -19.34 5.34
N GLU A 44 -8.84 -20.30 5.78
CA GLU A 44 -7.37 -20.23 5.65
C GLU A 44 -6.92 -20.00 4.21
N LYS A 45 -7.55 -20.65 3.24
CA LYS A 45 -7.14 -20.57 1.83
C LYS A 45 -7.46 -19.18 1.26
N GLN A 46 -8.63 -18.64 1.60
CA GLN A 46 -9.02 -17.29 1.21
C GLN A 46 -8.10 -16.24 1.84
N PHE A 47 -7.85 -16.34 3.15
CA PHE A 47 -6.95 -15.43 3.85
C PHE A 47 -5.54 -15.47 3.25
N VAL A 48 -4.93 -16.65 3.13
CA VAL A 48 -3.56 -16.78 2.61
C VAL A 48 -3.45 -16.24 1.20
N SER A 49 -4.42 -16.51 0.33
CA SER A 49 -4.39 -15.99 -1.05
C SER A 49 -4.41 -14.47 -1.09
N ILE A 50 -5.32 -13.82 -0.35
CA ILE A 50 -5.49 -12.37 -0.42
C ILE A 50 -4.37 -11.64 0.36
N HIS A 51 -3.99 -12.17 1.52
CA HIS A 51 -2.94 -11.61 2.36
C HIS A 51 -1.58 -11.67 1.66
N ALA A 52 -1.26 -12.75 0.94
CA ALA A 52 -0.03 -12.85 0.17
C ALA A 52 0.08 -11.74 -0.91
N ASP A 53 -1.02 -11.47 -1.62
CA ASP A 53 -1.07 -10.39 -2.62
C ASP A 53 -0.89 -9.01 -1.95
N ALA A 54 -1.56 -8.78 -0.82
CA ALA A 54 -1.42 -7.54 -0.04
C ALA A 54 0.02 -7.32 0.46
N GLU A 55 0.70 -8.37 0.94
CA GLU A 55 2.10 -8.29 1.35
C GLU A 55 3.06 -7.96 0.20
N VAL A 56 2.80 -8.50 -1.00
CA VAL A 56 3.60 -8.17 -2.18
C VAL A 56 3.42 -6.70 -2.55
N LEU A 57 2.19 -6.19 -2.55
CA LEU A 57 1.90 -4.78 -2.80
C LEU A 57 2.59 -3.87 -1.78
N LEU A 58 2.53 -4.23 -0.50
CA LEU A 58 3.18 -3.48 0.57
C LEU A 58 4.70 -3.41 0.39
N LYS A 59 5.34 -4.52 0.02
CA LYS A 59 6.79 -4.57 -0.27
C LYS A 59 7.15 -3.69 -1.47
N LEU A 60 6.34 -3.69 -2.52
CA LEU A 60 6.54 -2.83 -3.69
C LEU A 60 6.44 -1.35 -3.32
N ILE A 61 5.42 -0.96 -2.54
CA ILE A 61 5.22 0.43 -2.10
C ILE A 61 6.40 0.90 -1.23
N LYS A 62 6.87 0.06 -0.29
CA LYS A 62 7.99 0.38 0.61
C LYS A 62 9.37 0.41 -0.09
N SER A 63 9.45 -0.04 -1.34
CA SER A 63 10.72 -0.08 -2.08
C SER A 63 11.03 1.20 -2.86
N TYR A 64 10.14 2.19 -2.81
CA TYR A 64 10.30 3.54 -3.38
C TYR A 64 10.55 4.57 -2.27
#